data_AF-A0A0E3L5Q0-F1
#
_entry.id   AF-A0A0E3L5Q0-F1
#
_cell.length_a   1.000
_cell.length_b   1.000
_cell.length_c   1.000
_cell.angle_alpha   90.00
_cell.angle_beta   90.00
_cell.angle_gamma   90.00
#
_symmetry.space_group_name_H-M   'P 1'
#
loop_
_entity.id
_entity.type
_entity.pdbx_description
1 polymer ?
#
loop_
_entity_poly.entity_id
_entity_poly.type
_entity_poly.pdbx_seq_one_letter_code
_entity_poly.pdbx_strand_id
1 'polypeptide(L)'
;MSASELAGGLDLRLNTLQYHLDALLDSGLIRVTEVRWSRKGRKIKVYEPVDKLIILIPGRSPFNKTALSGLLQECMEEDPDLCPI
;
A
#
# COMPACT_ATOMS: atom_id res chain seq x y z
N MET A 1 -7.70 -5.57 5.08
CA MET A 1 -8.93 -4.83 5.46
C MET A 1 -9.93 -4.86 4.30
N SER A 2 -11.23 -4.77 4.57
CA SER A 2 -12.26 -4.62 3.52
C SER A 2 -12.36 -3.17 3.02
N ALA A 3 -12.95 -2.96 1.84
CA ALA A 3 -13.15 -1.62 1.29
C ALA A 3 -13.99 -0.72 2.20
N SER A 4 -15.01 -1.26 2.88
CA SER A 4 -15.84 -0.46 3.79
C SER A 4 -15.08 -0.01 5.05
N GLU A 5 -14.18 -0.85 5.57
CA GLU A 5 -13.36 -0.51 6.75
C GLU A 5 -12.32 0.56 6.38
N LEU A 6 -11.67 0.40 5.22
CA LEU A 6 -10.73 1.40 4.68
C LEU A 6 -11.42 2.74 4.43
N ALA A 7 -12.63 2.73 3.85
CA ALA A 7 -13.38 3.95 3.56
C ALA A 7 -13.74 4.70 4.85
N GLY A 8 -14.18 3.97 5.88
CA GLY A 8 -14.46 4.54 7.20
C GLY A 8 -13.20 5.06 7.90
N GLY A 9 -12.08 4.33 7.81
CA GLY A 9 -10.82 4.74 8.45
C GLY A 9 -10.15 5.95 7.80
N LEU A 10 -10.42 6.20 6.51
CA LEU A 10 -9.88 7.33 5.75
C LEU A 10 -10.88 8.48 5.57
N ASP A 11 -12.10 8.37 6.12
CA ASP A 11 -13.21 9.31 5.90
C ASP A 11 -13.49 9.59 4.41
N LEU A 12 -13.42 8.54 3.58
CA LEU A 12 -13.67 8.61 2.14
C LEU A 12 -15.02 7.99 1.80
N ARG A 13 -15.67 8.52 0.75
CA ARG A 13 -16.82 7.82 0.14
C ARG A 13 -16.35 6.49 -0.45
N LEU A 14 -17.17 5.45 -0.30
CA LEU A 14 -16.83 4.10 -0.76
C LEU A 14 -16.51 4.03 -2.26
N ASN A 15 -17.22 4.82 -3.08
CA ASN A 15 -16.95 4.88 -4.52
C ASN A 15 -15.59 5.49 -4.85
N THR A 16 -15.19 6.56 -4.14
CA THR A 16 -13.87 7.19 -4.28
C THR A 16 -12.78 6.20 -3.91
N LEU A 17 -12.94 5.49 -2.79
CA LEU A 17 -11.98 4.47 -2.40
C LEU A 17 -11.91 3.33 -3.44
N GLN A 18 -13.04 2.86 -3.97
CA GLN A 18 -13.06 1.78 -4.95
C GLN A 18 -12.21 2.13 -6.18
N TYR A 19 -12.32 3.35 -6.68
CA TYR A 19 -11.48 3.85 -7.78
C TYR A 19 -9.98 3.76 -7.46
N HIS A 20 -9.57 4.16 -6.25
CA HIS A 20 -8.17 4.05 -5.84
C HIS A 20 -7.71 2.61 -5.64
N LEU A 21 -8.56 1.74 -5.09
CA LEU A 21 -8.24 0.32 -4.91
C LEU A 21 -8.02 -0.38 -6.25
N ASP A 22 -8.82 -0.06 -7.26
CA ASP A 22 -8.66 -0.62 -8.60
C ASP A 22 -7.32 -0.18 -9.21
N ALA A 23 -6.96 1.10 -9.12
CA ALA A 23 -5.65 1.60 -9.59
C ALA A 23 -4.45 1.00 -8.82
N LEU A 24 -4.60 0.77 -7.51
CA LEU A 24 -3.56 0.15 -6.68
C LEU A 24 -3.42 -1.36 -6.96
N LEU A 25 -4.51 -2.04 -7.29
CA LEU A 25 -4.48 -3.43 -7.76
C LEU A 25 -3.79 -3.52 -9.12
N ASP A 26 -4.14 -2.64 -10.05
CA ASP A 26 -3.58 -2.62 -11.40
C ASP A 26 -2.08 -2.29 -11.40
N SER A 27 -1.62 -1.42 -10.50
CA SER A 27 -0.19 -1.17 -10.27
C SER A 27 0.51 -2.28 -9.48
N GLY A 28 -0.24 -3.23 -8.93
CA GLY A 28 0.25 -4.34 -8.12
C GLY A 28 0.88 -3.90 -6.80
N LEU A 29 0.47 -2.75 -6.27
CA LEU A 29 0.89 -2.26 -4.94
C LEU A 29 0.08 -2.91 -3.81
N ILE A 30 -1.12 -3.40 -4.12
CA ILE A 30 -1.96 -4.17 -3.21
C ILE A 30 -2.43 -5.46 -3.89
N ARG A 31 -2.94 -6.40 -3.10
CA ARG A 31 -3.58 -7.64 -3.58
C ARG A 31 -4.85 -7.95 -2.79
N VAL A 32 -5.68 -8.83 -3.34
CA VAL A 32 -6.81 -9.43 -2.60
C VAL A 32 -6.31 -10.70 -1.93
N THR A 33 -6.20 -10.67 -0.60
CA THR A 33 -5.76 -11.83 0.20
C THR A 33 -6.79 -12.93 0.19
N GLU A 34 -8.05 -12.56 0.34
CA GLU A 34 -9.16 -13.49 0.49
C GLU A 34 -10.51 -12.81 0.25
N VAL A 35 -11.55 -13.65 0.21
CA VAL A 35 -12.95 -13.22 0.17
C VAL A 35 -13.68 -13.77 1.39
N ARG A 36 -14.17 -12.88 2.25
CA ARG A 36 -14.89 -13.22 3.48
C ARG A 36 -16.39 -12.97 3.34
N TRP A 37 -17.19 -13.52 4.24
CA TRP A 37 -18.60 -13.16 4.38
C TRP A 37 -18.77 -12.02 5.38
N SER A 38 -19.45 -10.96 4.97
CA SER A 38 -19.85 -9.87 5.88
C SER A 38 -21.02 -10.30 6.78
N ARG A 39 -21.24 -9.56 7.88
CA ARG A 39 -22.41 -9.74 8.76
C ARG A 39 -23.76 -9.68 8.01
N LYS A 40 -23.81 -8.97 6.89
CA LYS A 40 -25.00 -8.84 6.03
C LYS A 40 -25.09 -9.94 4.97
N GLY A 41 -24.31 -11.02 5.09
CA GLY A 41 -24.32 -12.15 4.16
C GLY A 41 -23.78 -11.82 2.76
N ARG A 42 -22.97 -10.76 2.61
CA ARG A 42 -22.33 -10.42 1.33
C ARG A 42 -20.89 -10.89 1.30
N LYS A 43 -20.45 -11.47 0.19
CA LYS A 43 -19.03 -11.73 -0.06
C LYS A 43 -18.28 -10.41 -0.20
N ILE A 44 -17.21 -10.23 0.57
CA ILE A 44 -16.38 -9.03 0.59
C ILE A 44 -14.92 -9.39 0.37
N LYS A 45 -14.23 -8.60 -0.45
CA LYS A 45 -12.79 -8.73 -0.68
C LYS A 45 -12.03 -8.13 0.50
N VAL A 46 -10.96 -8.81 0.91
CA VAL A 46 -9.98 -8.30 1.87
C VAL A 46 -8.71 -7.93 1.10
N TYR A 47 -8.27 -6.69 1.29
CA TYR A 47 -7.10 -6.12 0.64
C TYR A 47 -5.92 -6.07 1.62
N GLU A 48 -4.72 -6.28 1.09
CA GLU A 48 -3.44 -6.15 1.79
C GLU A 48 -2.38 -5.51 0.88
N PRO A 49 -1.37 -4.82 1.44
CA PRO A 49 -0.22 -4.35 0.66
C PRO A 49 0.64 -5.50 0.14
N VAL A 50 1.35 -5.25 -0.95
CA VAL A 50 2.43 -6.13 -1.43
C VAL A 50 3.76 -5.58 -0.93
N ASP A 51 4.68 -6.47 -0.55
CA ASP A 51 6.05 -6.13 -0.10
C ASP A 51 6.88 -5.59 -1.28
N LYS A 52 6.60 -4.34 -1.66
CA LYS A 52 7.28 -3.60 -2.72
C LYS A 52 7.79 -2.28 -2.19
N LEU A 53 9.01 -1.92 -2.57
CA LEU A 53 9.57 -0.59 -2.31
C LEU A 53 8.85 0.44 -3.17
N ILE A 54 8.29 1.48 -2.53
CA ILE A 54 7.66 2.62 -3.20
C ILE A 54 8.57 3.84 -3.04
N ILE A 55 9.02 4.42 -4.17
CA ILE A 55 9.81 5.64 -4.17
C ILE A 55 8.95 6.78 -4.73
N LEU A 56 8.61 7.76 -3.89
CA LEU A 56 7.83 8.94 -4.28
C LEU A 56 8.77 10.12 -4.57
N ILE A 57 8.87 10.51 -5.85
CA ILE A 57 9.71 11.63 -6.27
C ILE A 57 8.79 12.83 -6.59
N PRO A 58 8.87 13.95 -5.85
CA PRO A 58 8.10 15.14 -6.19
C PRO A 58 8.63 15.74 -7.50
N GLY A 59 7.72 16.02 -8.45
CA GLY A 59 8.06 16.39 -9.84
C GLY A 59 8.85 17.70 -10.05
N ARG A 60 9.23 18.39 -8.98
CA ARG A 60 10.09 19.59 -9.03
C ARG A 60 11.53 19.33 -8.56
N SER A 61 11.85 18.12 -8.09
CA SER A 61 13.21 17.78 -7.69
C SER A 61 14.03 17.36 -8.92
N PRO A 62 15.25 17.88 -9.13
CA PRO A 62 16.17 17.39 -10.13
C PRO A 62 16.72 16.02 -9.70
N PHE A 63 15.86 15.01 -9.66
CA PHE A 63 16.22 13.67 -9.23
C PHE A 63 16.92 12.97 -10.40
N ASN A 64 18.23 12.74 -10.27
CA ASN A 64 19.01 12.01 -11.25
C ASN A 64 19.23 10.55 -10.78
N LYS A 65 19.54 9.66 -11.73
CA LYS A 65 19.74 8.22 -11.47
C LYS A 65 20.86 7.95 -10.45
N THR A 66 21.85 8.82 -10.37
CA THR A 66 22.99 8.74 -9.44
C THR A 66 22.58 9.03 -7.99
N ALA A 67 21.65 9.95 -7.75
CA ALA A 67 21.12 10.23 -6.42
C ALA A 67 20.27 9.06 -5.87
N LEU A 68 19.54 8.34 -6.73
CA LEU A 68 18.77 7.15 -6.33
C LEU A 68 19.67 6.03 -5.81
N SER A 69 20.78 5.75 -6.50
CA SER A 69 21.70 4.68 -6.08
C SER A 69 22.33 4.93 -4.72
N GLY A 70 22.63 6.19 -4.38
CA GLY A 70 23.16 6.54 -3.06
C GLY A 70 22.15 6.30 -1.94
N LEU A 71 20.91 6.75 -2.12
CA LEU A 71 19.85 6.58 -1.12
C LEU A 71 19.49 5.10 -0.89
N LEU A 72 19.45 4.30 -1.96
CA LEU A 72 19.16 2.87 -1.86
C LEU A 72 20.25 2.08 -1.13
N GLN A 73 21.51 2.55 -1.17
CA GLN A 73 22.61 1.90 -0.48
C GLN A 73 22.55 2.11 1.04
N GLU A 74 22.04 3.26 1.48
CA GLU A 74 21.94 3.66 2.89
C GLU A 74 20.74 3.01 3.60
N CYS A 75 19.66 2.69 2.86
CA CYS A 75 18.47 2.04 3.42
C CYS A 75 18.60 0.53 3.67
N MET A 76 19.74 -0.10 3.36
CA MET A 76 19.97 -1.54 3.57
C MET A 76 20.70 -1.86 4.90
N GLU A 77 20.95 -0.87 5.76
CA GLU A 77 21.53 -1.03 7.10
C GLU A 77 20.52 -0.68 8.21
N GLU A 78 19.30 -1.21 8.11
CA GLU A 78 18.41 -1.27 9.28
C GLU A 78 18.44 -2.70 9.82
N ASP A 79 19.09 -2.82 10.97
CA ASP A 79 19.46 -4.02 11.74
C ASP A 79 18.25 -4.97 11.93
N PRO A 80 18.33 -6.25 11.48
CA PRO A 80 17.24 -7.22 11.63
C PRO A 80 16.99 -7.67 13.09
N ASP A 81 17.81 -7.25 14.06
CA ASP A 81 17.78 -7.78 15.44
C ASP A 81 17.15 -6.86 16.50
N LEU A 82 16.42 -5.81 16.14
CA LEU A 82 15.64 -5.04 17.12
C LEU A 82 14.22 -5.62 17.33
N CYS A 83 14.16 -6.83 17.91
CA CYS A 83 13.06 -7.23 18.77
C CYS A 83 13.36 -6.80 20.21
N PRO A 84 12.72 -5.75 20.76
CA PRO A 84 12.75 -5.55 22.21
C PRO A 84 11.88 -6.62 22.88
N ILE A 85 12.56 -7.35 23.76
CA ILE A 85 12.09 -8.28 24.80
C ILE A 85 10.80 -7.83 25.50
#